data_AF-A0A151K243-F1
#
_entry.id   AF-A0A151K243-F1
#
_cell.length_a   1.000
_cell.length_b   1.000
_cell.length_c   1.000
_cell.angle_alpha   90.00
_cell.angle_beta   90.00
_cell.angle_gamma   90.00
#
_symmetry.space_group_name_H-M   'P 1'
#
loop_
_entity.id
_entity.type
_entity.pdbx_description
1 polymer ?
#
loop_
_entity_poly.entity_id
_entity_poly.type
_entity_poly.pdbx_seq_one_letter_code
_entity_poly.pdbx_strand_id
1 'polypeptide(L)'
;MAKLNISWSNVNSERDIINALVWNRWILRLLGIWPLVYSNTTVIEKILATILFVLCWSGFSFILIPMVMSMLSERTTQNDKMKILGPLSYVSVSTLKYFFLVIHYKGIRKCIRMLSIDWSTVQQQDYRKIMIKSATKSNVLCKFCIILMYSGGLCFYTIMPFLGHTTIDEQNNTIKPMACPGFDIIFDLHFTPTYVFVFCAQFFCGIAVYNITTAVCCLAAMLVGHACGQIEIVTTRIENFLKNAQSNHKHIKQQMAIIVKHHMQSLRFSVSINSILQEICLVEIAGSTFIICVLEYYCIKEWNDNDSSAILTHFFLLMSFVFNVFTLCYIAEQLTNQVFILTFLTIK
;
A
#
# COMPACT_ATOMS: atom_id res chain seq x y z
N MET A 1 -34.74 9.89 -36.58
CA MET A 1 -33.82 10.21 -35.46
C MET A 1 -33.79 8.99 -34.52
N ALA A 2 -32.94 8.01 -34.84
CA ALA A 2 -32.92 6.72 -34.14
C ALA A 2 -32.10 6.82 -32.85
N LYS A 3 -32.75 6.59 -31.71
CA LYS A 3 -32.08 6.33 -30.42
C LYS A 3 -31.34 5.00 -30.54
N LEU A 4 -30.01 5.07 -30.67
CA LEU A 4 -29.11 3.94 -30.46
C LEU A 4 -29.03 3.64 -28.96
N ASN A 5 -29.94 2.78 -28.50
CA ASN A 5 -29.85 2.14 -27.21
C ASN A 5 -28.77 1.04 -27.30
N ILE A 6 -27.56 1.32 -26.83
CA ILE A 6 -26.55 0.27 -26.59
C ILE A 6 -26.11 0.40 -25.13
N SER A 7 -26.78 -0.36 -24.27
CA SER A 7 -26.29 -0.72 -22.94
C SER A 7 -26.46 -2.23 -22.81
N TRP A 8 -25.45 -2.97 -23.27
CA TRP A 8 -25.31 -4.37 -22.93
C TRP A 8 -24.07 -4.48 -22.04
N SER A 9 -24.25 -4.12 -20.76
CA SER A 9 -23.21 -4.26 -19.73
C SER A 9 -22.98 -5.74 -19.44
N ASN A 10 -21.72 -6.14 -19.21
CA ASN A 10 -21.41 -7.44 -18.60
C ASN A 10 -22.28 -7.62 -17.33
N VAL A 11 -23.16 -8.62 -17.32
CA VAL A 11 -24.15 -8.90 -16.26
C VAL A 11 -23.47 -9.08 -14.89
N ASN A 12 -22.20 -9.49 -14.88
CA ASN A 12 -21.41 -9.70 -13.67
C ASN A 12 -20.38 -8.58 -13.41
N SER A 13 -20.38 -7.49 -14.20
CA SER A 13 -19.36 -6.44 -14.12
C SER A 13 -19.25 -5.82 -12.72
N GLU A 14 -20.37 -5.58 -12.04
CA GLU A 14 -20.37 -5.01 -10.70
C GLU A 14 -19.67 -5.94 -9.69
N ARG A 15 -19.95 -7.25 -9.73
CA ARG A 15 -19.29 -8.24 -8.88
C ARG A 15 -17.80 -8.33 -9.18
N ASP A 16 -17.43 -8.32 -10.46
CA ASP A 16 -16.03 -8.39 -10.88
C ASP A 16 -15.25 -7.14 -10.43
N ILE A 17 -15.84 -5.94 -10.54
CA ILE A 17 -15.26 -4.68 -10.05
C ILE A 17 -15.09 -4.71 -8.53
N ILE A 18 -16.11 -5.14 -7.80
CA ILE A 18 -16.04 -5.26 -6.34
C ILE A 18 -14.90 -6.20 -5.95
N ASN A 19 -14.81 -7.37 -6.59
CA ASN A 19 -13.76 -8.35 -6.31
C ASN A 19 -12.36 -7.83 -6.65
N ALA A 20 -12.20 -7.07 -7.74
CA ALA A 20 -10.93 -6.46 -8.11
C ALA A 20 -10.49 -5.36 -7.12
N LEU A 21 -11.45 -4.65 -6.53
CA LEU A 21 -11.20 -3.53 -5.62
C LEU A 21 -11.23 -3.91 -4.13
N VAL A 22 -11.54 -5.16 -3.76
CA VAL A 22 -11.89 -5.56 -2.37
C VAL A 22 -10.89 -5.05 -1.32
N TRP A 23 -9.60 -5.30 -1.51
CA TRP A 23 -8.57 -4.94 -0.52
C TRP A 23 -8.34 -3.43 -0.46
N ASN A 24 -8.21 -2.79 -1.61
CA ASN A 24 -8.04 -1.34 -1.69
C ASN A 24 -9.26 -0.61 -1.10
N ARG A 25 -10.47 -1.09 -1.37
CA ARG A 25 -11.70 -0.53 -0.81
C ARG A 25 -11.73 -0.63 0.71
N TRP A 26 -11.37 -1.78 1.25
CA TRP A 26 -11.39 -2.00 2.69
C TRP A 26 -10.34 -1.12 3.39
N ILE A 27 -9.09 -1.14 2.94
CA ILE A 27 -7.99 -0.40 3.57
C ILE A 27 -8.18 1.13 3.43
N LEU A 28 -8.53 1.62 2.23
CA LEU A 28 -8.73 3.07 2.02
C LEU A 28 -9.94 3.61 2.79
N ARG A 29 -10.94 2.77 3.12
CA ARG A 29 -12.05 3.15 3.99
C ARG A 29 -11.57 3.35 5.43
N LEU A 30 -10.76 2.44 5.94
CA LEU A 30 -10.15 2.55 7.28
C LEU A 30 -9.28 3.81 7.39
N LEU A 31 -8.61 4.19 6.32
CA LEU A 31 -7.78 5.39 6.24
C LEU A 31 -8.55 6.70 6.02
N GLY A 32 -9.86 6.65 5.82
CA GLY A 32 -10.67 7.85 5.52
C GLY A 32 -10.48 8.43 4.11
N ILE A 33 -9.76 7.74 3.21
CA ILE A 33 -9.47 8.23 1.86
C ILE A 33 -10.53 7.74 0.85
N TRP A 34 -11.24 6.64 1.14
CA TRP A 34 -12.14 6.00 0.17
C TRP A 34 -13.16 6.93 -0.51
N PRO A 35 -13.87 7.83 0.19
CA PRO A 35 -14.82 8.74 -0.47
C PRO A 35 -14.16 9.79 -1.37
N LEU A 36 -12.86 10.06 -1.18
CA LEU A 36 -12.07 10.88 -2.11
C LEU A 36 -11.76 10.12 -3.40
N VAL A 37 -11.72 8.79 -3.38
CA VAL A 37 -11.33 7.99 -4.54
C VAL A 37 -12.54 7.43 -5.28
N TYR A 38 -13.65 7.16 -4.60
CA TYR A 38 -14.86 6.59 -5.19
C TYR A 38 -16.08 7.51 -5.03
N SER A 39 -16.65 7.92 -6.17
CA SER A 39 -17.70 8.96 -6.21
C SER A 39 -19.04 8.51 -5.63
N ASN A 40 -19.36 7.21 -5.63
CA ASN A 40 -20.66 6.68 -5.23
C ASN A 40 -20.68 6.32 -3.73
N THR A 41 -20.50 7.32 -2.88
CA THR A 41 -20.47 7.17 -1.41
C THR A 41 -21.58 7.98 -0.74
N THR A 42 -22.15 7.42 0.32
CA THR A 42 -23.23 8.05 1.09
C THR A 42 -22.72 9.23 1.91
N VAL A 43 -23.62 10.12 2.35
CA VAL A 43 -23.24 11.27 3.21
C VAL A 43 -22.62 10.79 4.52
N ILE A 44 -23.15 9.71 5.11
CA ILE A 44 -22.64 9.11 6.35
C ILE A 44 -21.19 8.61 6.16
N GLU A 45 -20.91 7.94 5.04
CA GLU A 45 -19.56 7.47 4.72
C GLU A 45 -18.57 8.62 4.56
N LYS A 46 -19.00 9.75 4.00
CA LYS A 46 -18.15 10.95 3.87
C LYS A 46 -17.84 11.54 5.24
N ILE A 47 -18.84 11.69 6.11
CA ILE A 47 -18.64 12.20 7.48
C ILE A 47 -17.69 11.27 8.25
N LEU A 48 -17.94 9.96 8.22
CA LEU A 48 -17.09 8.98 8.88
C LEU A 48 -15.64 9.03 8.36
N ALA A 49 -15.46 9.13 7.04
CA ALA A 49 -14.14 9.25 6.44
C ALA A 49 -13.43 10.54 6.85
N THR A 50 -14.13 11.68 6.95
CA THR A 50 -13.55 12.93 7.44
C THR A 50 -13.12 12.81 8.90
N ILE A 51 -13.92 12.16 9.75
CA ILE A 51 -13.56 11.90 11.15
C ILE A 51 -12.30 11.02 11.21
N LEU A 52 -12.27 9.91 10.46
CA LEU A 52 -11.11 9.02 10.41
C LEU A 52 -9.86 9.72 9.88
N PHE A 53 -10.00 10.57 8.87
CA PHE A 53 -8.90 11.36 8.32
C PHE A 53 -8.27 12.29 9.37
N VAL A 54 -9.11 13.04 10.09
CA VAL A 54 -8.68 13.92 11.18
C VAL A 54 -8.04 13.10 12.31
N LEU A 55 -8.64 11.97 12.67
CA LEU A 55 -8.12 11.06 13.68
C LEU A 55 -6.72 10.56 13.32
N CYS A 56 -6.51 10.07 12.10
CA CYS A 56 -5.19 9.60 11.62
C CYS A 56 -4.13 10.70 11.72
N TRP A 57 -4.43 11.92 11.25
CA TRP A 57 -3.47 13.02 11.28
C TRP A 57 -3.15 13.47 12.71
N SER A 58 -4.16 13.51 13.58
CA SER A 58 -3.97 13.80 15.00
C SER A 58 -3.14 12.71 15.69
N GLY A 59 -3.37 11.44 15.36
CA GLY A 59 -2.63 10.30 15.90
C GLY A 59 -1.16 10.28 15.46
N PHE A 60 -0.87 10.57 14.20
CA PHE A 60 0.52 10.71 13.74
C PHE A 60 1.22 11.88 14.42
N SER A 61 0.53 13.01 14.57
CA SER A 61 1.08 14.17 15.28
C SER A 61 1.36 13.83 16.75
N PHE A 62 0.42 13.13 17.41
CA PHE A 62 0.55 12.67 18.79
C PHE A 62 1.75 11.74 19.00
N ILE A 63 2.15 10.96 17.99
CA ILE A 63 3.31 10.06 18.09
C ILE A 63 4.62 10.74 17.70
N LEU A 64 4.60 11.50 16.60
CA LEU A 64 5.80 12.15 16.09
C LEU A 64 6.33 13.21 17.05
N ILE A 65 5.46 14.02 17.66
CA ILE A 65 5.89 15.11 18.53
C ILE A 65 6.72 14.60 19.73
N PRO A 66 6.24 13.65 20.56
CA PRO A 66 7.03 13.10 21.66
C PRO A 66 8.32 12.42 21.19
N MET A 67 8.27 11.63 20.10
CA MET A 67 9.46 10.95 19.58
C MET A 67 10.55 11.93 19.10
N VAL A 68 10.16 13.01 18.40
CA VAL A 68 11.10 14.04 17.95
C VAL A 68 11.68 14.80 19.14
N MET A 69 10.84 15.18 20.11
CA MET A 69 11.30 15.83 21.35
C MET A 69 12.32 14.94 22.08
N SER A 70 12.05 13.63 22.17
CA SER A 70 12.95 12.66 22.81
C SER A 70 14.24 12.42 22.06
N MET A 71 14.25 12.50 20.73
CA MET A 71 15.48 12.43 19.95
C MET A 71 16.36 13.68 20.13
N LEU A 72 15.74 14.86 20.24
CA LEU A 72 16.44 16.14 20.40
C LEU A 72 16.87 16.41 21.84
N SER A 73 16.20 15.79 22.82
CA SER A 73 16.51 15.96 24.23
C SER A 73 17.95 15.53 24.55
N GLU A 74 18.65 16.32 25.35
CA GLU A 74 19.97 15.96 25.89
C GLU A 74 19.86 14.93 27.02
N ARG A 75 18.68 14.78 27.62
CA ARG A 75 18.44 13.85 28.74
C ARG A 75 18.35 12.40 28.31
N THR A 76 18.12 12.13 27.02
CA THR A 76 17.97 10.77 26.50
C THR A 76 19.33 10.18 26.13
N THR A 77 19.61 8.97 26.59
CA THR A 77 20.88 8.32 26.30
C THR A 77 21.03 8.03 24.80
N GLN A 78 22.27 7.95 24.31
CA GLN A 78 22.51 7.57 22.91
C GLN A 78 21.91 6.20 22.57
N ASN A 79 21.85 5.29 23.55
CA ASN A 79 21.25 3.98 23.40
C ASN A 79 19.74 4.05 23.18
N ASP A 80 19.05 4.92 23.93
CA ASP A 80 17.60 5.11 23.82
C ASP A 80 17.24 5.85 22.53
N LYS A 81 18.04 6.86 22.14
CA LYS A 81 17.91 7.52 20.84
C LYS A 81 18.00 6.52 19.69
N MET A 82 18.93 5.58 19.76
CA MET A 82 19.04 4.52 18.76
C MET A 82 17.79 3.65 18.73
N LYS A 83 17.14 3.32 19.86
CA LYS A 83 15.88 2.56 19.91
C LYS A 83 14.66 3.34 19.36
N ILE A 84 14.64 4.67 19.50
CA ILE A 84 13.55 5.53 18.97
C ILE A 84 13.68 5.71 17.45
N LEU A 85 14.90 5.67 16.92
CA LEU A 85 15.19 5.97 15.51
C LEU A 85 14.40 5.11 14.52
N GLY A 86 14.27 3.81 14.77
CA GLY A 86 13.51 2.88 13.92
C GLY A 86 12.02 3.26 13.85
N PRO A 87 11.28 3.25 14.97
CA PRO A 87 9.88 3.67 15.00
C PRO A 87 9.64 5.08 14.47
N LEU A 88 10.49 6.05 14.82
CA LEU A 88 10.36 7.44 14.35
C LEU A 88 10.47 7.51 12.82
N SER A 89 11.47 6.84 12.24
CA SER A 89 11.65 6.82 10.79
C SER A 89 10.46 6.15 10.10
N TYR A 90 9.93 5.06 10.65
CA TYR A 90 8.78 4.36 10.06
C TYR A 90 7.48 5.17 10.09
N VAL A 91 7.19 5.84 11.21
CA VAL A 91 6.02 6.74 11.32
C VAL A 91 6.19 7.93 10.38
N SER A 92 7.39 8.49 10.26
CA SER A 92 7.68 9.61 9.36
C SER A 92 7.48 9.24 7.89
N VAL A 93 8.08 8.14 7.45
CA VAL A 93 7.92 7.59 6.08
C VAL A 93 6.45 7.30 5.78
N SER A 94 5.72 6.72 6.74
CA SER A 94 4.30 6.40 6.57
C SER A 94 3.41 7.64 6.52
N THR A 95 3.73 8.68 7.30
CA THR A 95 3.04 9.97 7.23
C THR A 95 3.25 10.63 5.86
N LEU A 96 4.47 10.59 5.31
CA LEU A 96 4.75 11.06 3.95
C LEU A 96 3.98 10.28 2.89
N LYS A 97 3.92 8.94 2.99
CA LYS A 97 3.10 8.10 2.10
C LYS A 97 1.62 8.47 2.16
N TYR A 98 1.10 8.68 3.35
CA TYR A 98 -0.29 9.10 3.55
C TYR A 98 -0.56 10.46 2.88
N PHE A 99 0.34 11.42 3.08
CA PHE A 99 0.27 12.73 2.43
C PHE A 99 0.28 12.62 0.90
N PHE A 100 1.16 11.80 0.32
CA PHE A 100 1.19 11.58 -1.14
C PHE A 100 -0.08 10.88 -1.66
N LEU A 101 -0.62 9.89 -0.94
CA LEU A 101 -1.91 9.27 -1.29
C LEU A 101 -3.04 10.31 -1.36
N VAL A 102 -3.02 11.27 -0.44
CA VAL A 102 -4.00 12.36 -0.37
C VAL A 102 -3.79 13.35 -1.49
N ILE A 103 -2.57 13.75 -1.83
CA ILE A 103 -2.29 14.63 -2.98
C ILE A 103 -2.73 13.99 -4.29
N HIS A 104 -2.37 12.72 -4.50
CA HIS A 104 -2.63 11.99 -5.74
C HIS A 104 -4.04 11.43 -5.86
N TYR A 105 -4.96 11.75 -4.94
CA TYR A 105 -6.32 11.19 -4.92
C TYR A 105 -7.09 11.34 -6.24
N LYS A 106 -6.89 12.46 -6.96
CA LYS A 106 -7.53 12.71 -8.26
C LYS A 106 -7.02 11.74 -9.32
N GLY A 107 -5.72 11.48 -9.34
CA GLY A 107 -5.10 10.50 -10.23
C GLY A 107 -5.60 9.09 -9.93
N ILE A 108 -5.63 8.72 -8.65
CA ILE A 108 -6.13 7.41 -8.20
C ILE A 108 -7.60 7.24 -8.60
N ARG A 109 -8.46 8.24 -8.33
CA ARG A 109 -9.87 8.25 -8.74
C ARG A 109 -10.03 8.05 -10.25
N LYS A 110 -9.23 8.74 -11.06
CA LYS A 110 -9.24 8.60 -12.52
C LYS A 110 -8.88 7.17 -12.94
N CYS A 111 -7.87 6.56 -12.31
CA CYS A 111 -7.47 5.19 -12.60
C CYS A 111 -8.53 4.17 -12.22
N ILE A 112 -9.14 4.28 -11.03
CA ILE A 112 -10.24 3.39 -10.61
C ILE A 112 -11.45 3.55 -11.53
N ARG A 113 -11.75 4.78 -11.99
CA ARG A 113 -12.83 5.00 -12.97
C ARG A 113 -12.53 4.31 -14.30
N MET A 114 -11.30 4.43 -14.82
CA MET A 114 -10.90 3.74 -16.06
C MET A 114 -11.01 2.23 -15.91
N LEU A 115 -10.50 1.67 -14.81
CA LEU A 115 -10.63 0.25 -14.47
C LEU A 115 -12.09 -0.19 -14.46
N SER A 116 -12.98 0.56 -13.79
CA SER A 116 -14.41 0.25 -13.74
C SER A 116 -15.06 0.25 -15.13
N ILE A 117 -14.68 1.20 -16.00
CA ILE A 117 -15.17 1.26 -17.37
C ILE A 117 -14.68 0.03 -18.15
N ASP A 118 -13.41 -0.32 -18.04
CA ASP A 118 -12.84 -1.49 -18.73
C ASP A 118 -13.58 -2.78 -18.33
N TRP A 119 -13.83 -3.01 -17.03
CA TRP A 119 -14.61 -4.16 -16.55
C TRP A 119 -16.05 -4.19 -17.07
N SER A 120 -16.70 -3.03 -17.20
CA SER A 120 -18.07 -2.93 -17.71
C SER A 120 -18.18 -3.16 -19.22
N THR A 121 -17.11 -2.88 -19.97
CA THR A 121 -17.07 -2.94 -21.45
C THR A 121 -16.58 -4.27 -21.99
N VAL A 122 -16.00 -5.14 -21.16
CA VAL A 122 -15.55 -6.47 -21.58
C VAL A 122 -16.74 -7.40 -21.82
N GLN A 123 -16.99 -7.69 -23.10
CA GLN A 123 -18.08 -8.57 -23.54
C GLN A 123 -17.63 -10.01 -23.81
N GLN A 124 -16.40 -10.20 -24.30
CA GLN A 124 -15.90 -11.54 -24.63
C GLN A 124 -15.44 -12.29 -23.38
N GLN A 125 -15.89 -13.54 -23.26
CA GLN A 125 -15.62 -14.38 -22.10
C GLN A 125 -14.12 -14.68 -21.93
N ASP A 126 -13.38 -14.83 -23.03
CA ASP A 126 -11.93 -15.06 -23.00
C ASP A 126 -11.18 -13.86 -22.41
N TYR A 127 -11.55 -12.64 -22.82
CA TYR A 127 -10.95 -11.41 -22.27
C TYR A 127 -11.32 -11.19 -20.81
N ARG A 128 -12.57 -11.52 -20.43
CA ARG A 128 -12.98 -11.49 -19.02
C ARG A 128 -12.14 -12.45 -18.18
N LYS A 129 -11.85 -13.66 -18.70
CA LYS A 129 -11.00 -14.65 -18.00
C LYS A 129 -9.58 -14.13 -17.77
N ILE A 130 -9.01 -13.41 -18.74
CA ILE A 130 -7.70 -12.75 -18.60
C ILE A 130 -7.73 -11.71 -17.48
N MET A 131 -8.74 -10.84 -17.45
CA MET A 131 -8.86 -9.81 -16.40
C MET A 131 -9.06 -10.42 -15.02
N ILE A 132 -9.90 -11.45 -14.88
CA ILE A 132 -10.12 -12.16 -13.62
C ILE A 132 -8.82 -12.80 -13.12
N LYS A 133 -8.07 -13.44 -14.03
CA LYS A 133 -6.77 -14.04 -13.71
C LYS A 133 -5.80 -12.97 -13.18
N SER A 134 -5.74 -11.82 -13.83
CA SER A 134 -4.84 -10.73 -13.39
C SER A 134 -5.27 -10.14 -12.05
N ALA A 135 -6.56 -9.82 -11.86
CA ALA A 135 -7.08 -9.33 -10.59
C ALA A 135 -6.89 -10.33 -9.44
N THR A 136 -7.01 -11.64 -9.72
CA THR A 136 -6.76 -12.69 -8.73
C THR A 136 -5.30 -12.69 -8.29
N LYS A 137 -4.35 -12.59 -9.23
CA LYS A 137 -2.91 -12.47 -8.90
C LYS A 137 -2.64 -11.24 -8.04
N SER A 138 -3.16 -10.07 -8.42
CA SER A 138 -3.04 -8.85 -7.61
C SER A 138 -3.61 -9.04 -6.21
N ASN A 139 -4.80 -9.63 -6.08
CA ASN A 139 -5.42 -9.88 -4.78
C ASN A 139 -4.63 -10.86 -3.91
N VAL A 140 -3.97 -11.86 -4.50
CA VAL A 140 -3.07 -12.77 -3.77
C VAL A 140 -1.85 -12.01 -3.24
N LEU A 141 -1.22 -11.17 -4.08
CA LEU A 141 -0.11 -10.31 -3.65
C LEU A 141 -0.53 -9.37 -2.51
N CYS A 142 -1.70 -8.73 -2.61
CA CYS A 142 -2.28 -7.92 -1.56
C CYS A 142 -2.42 -8.69 -0.23
N LYS A 143 -2.97 -9.91 -0.27
CA LYS A 143 -3.12 -10.75 0.93
C LYS A 143 -1.78 -11.06 1.59
N PHE A 144 -0.76 -11.42 0.81
CA PHE A 144 0.58 -11.66 1.36
C PHE A 144 1.19 -10.40 1.98
N CYS A 145 1.10 -9.24 1.29
CA CYS A 145 1.52 -7.94 1.82
C CYS A 145 0.83 -7.64 3.17
N ILE A 146 -0.48 -7.85 3.27
CA ILE A 146 -1.26 -7.60 4.50
C ILE A 146 -0.83 -8.55 5.61
N ILE A 147 -0.80 -9.86 5.36
CA ILE A 147 -0.48 -10.87 6.38
C ILE A 147 0.90 -10.63 6.96
N LEU A 148 1.92 -10.43 6.13
CA LEU A 148 3.30 -10.24 6.58
C LEU A 148 3.49 -8.93 7.35
N MET A 149 2.85 -7.85 6.90
CA MET A 149 2.95 -6.56 7.57
C MET A 149 2.26 -6.57 8.93
N TYR A 150 1.07 -7.15 9.01
CA TYR A 150 0.36 -7.32 10.29
C TYR A 150 1.05 -8.33 11.21
N SER A 151 1.63 -9.42 10.70
CA SER A 151 2.33 -10.38 11.56
C SER A 151 3.56 -9.75 12.21
N GLY A 152 4.41 -9.05 11.44
CA GLY A 152 5.56 -8.35 12.00
C GLY A 152 5.15 -7.25 12.98
N GLY A 153 4.12 -6.48 12.63
CA GLY A 153 3.64 -5.39 13.46
C GLY A 153 2.98 -5.82 14.77
N LEU A 154 2.15 -6.86 14.73
CA LEU A 154 1.55 -7.43 15.93
C LEU A 154 2.63 -8.02 16.84
N CYS A 155 3.63 -8.71 16.28
CA CYS A 155 4.78 -9.17 17.07
C CYS A 155 5.46 -7.99 17.78
N PHE A 156 5.71 -6.88 17.08
CA PHE A 156 6.32 -5.69 17.68
C PHE A 156 5.50 -5.08 18.82
N TYR A 157 4.20 -4.86 18.63
CA TYR A 157 3.36 -4.23 19.64
C TYR A 157 2.87 -5.17 20.76
N THR A 158 3.06 -6.49 20.63
CA THR A 158 2.66 -7.47 21.66
C THR A 158 3.86 -8.12 22.34
N ILE A 159 4.86 -8.60 21.60
CA ILE A 159 6.00 -9.29 22.21
C ILE A 159 6.87 -8.28 22.95
N MET A 160 7.21 -7.15 22.34
CA MET A 160 8.13 -6.19 22.94
C MET A 160 7.62 -5.54 24.25
N PRO A 161 6.33 -5.18 24.40
CA PRO A 161 5.81 -4.61 25.64
C PRO A 161 5.45 -5.62 26.72
N PHE A 162 5.17 -6.89 26.37
CA PHE A 162 4.73 -7.91 27.34
C PHE A 162 5.81 -8.92 27.71
N LEU A 163 6.77 -9.17 26.83
CA LEU A 163 7.90 -10.08 27.06
C LEU A 163 9.25 -9.34 27.21
N GLY A 164 9.30 -8.03 26.95
CA GLY A 164 10.49 -7.22 27.19
C GLY A 164 10.84 -7.14 28.68
N HIS A 165 12.14 -7.15 28.98
CA HIS A 165 12.63 -7.00 30.35
C HIS A 165 12.18 -5.67 30.97
N THR A 166 11.50 -5.74 32.12
CA THR A 166 11.28 -4.56 32.98
C THR A 166 12.63 -4.05 33.47
N THR A 167 13.01 -2.85 33.06
CA THR A 167 14.21 -2.18 33.57
C THR A 167 13.85 -1.36 34.81
N ILE A 168 14.80 -1.26 35.73
CA ILE A 168 14.69 -0.40 36.91
C ILE A 168 15.48 0.87 36.58
N ASP A 169 14.83 2.03 36.69
CA ASP A 169 15.46 3.34 36.45
C ASP A 169 16.48 3.70 37.55
N GLU A 170 17.32 4.72 37.32
CA GLU A 170 18.27 5.27 38.30
C GLU A 170 17.60 5.71 39.62
N GLN A 171 16.27 5.95 39.58
CA GLN A 171 15.44 6.30 40.73
C GLN A 171 14.74 5.09 41.39
N ASN A 172 15.17 3.86 41.07
CA ASN A 172 14.63 2.60 41.61
C ASN A 172 13.13 2.37 41.29
N ASN A 173 12.66 2.92 40.16
CA ASN A 173 11.29 2.75 39.69
C ASN A 173 11.24 1.69 38.59
N THR A 174 10.22 0.82 38.63
CA THR A 174 9.99 -0.16 37.56
C THR A 174 9.47 0.54 36.31
N ILE A 175 10.27 0.56 35.25
CA ILE A 175 9.87 1.05 33.93
C ILE A 175 9.06 -0.06 33.26
N LYS A 176 7.80 0.24 32.94
CA LYS A 176 6.97 -0.68 32.17
C LYS A 176 7.42 -0.68 30.70
N PRO A 177 7.74 -1.83 30.12
CA PRO A 177 8.19 -1.91 28.73
C PRO A 177 7.12 -1.36 27.78
N MET A 178 7.57 -0.64 26.76
CA MET A 178 6.72 0.00 25.76
C MET A 178 7.31 -0.21 24.37
N ALA A 179 6.45 -0.37 23.37
CA ALA A 179 6.88 -0.63 21.99
C ALA A 179 7.70 0.55 21.43
N CYS A 180 7.38 1.77 21.82
CA CYS A 180 8.12 2.96 21.42
C CYS A 180 8.49 3.81 22.65
N PRO A 181 9.79 3.95 22.97
CA PRO A 181 10.26 4.84 24.03
C PRO A 181 10.14 6.32 23.65
N GLY A 182 10.26 7.24 24.62
CA GLY A 182 10.28 8.69 24.40
C GLY A 182 8.98 9.45 24.72
N PHE A 183 8.00 8.81 25.35
CA PHE A 183 6.78 9.48 25.82
C PHE A 183 6.90 9.98 27.27
N ASP A 184 7.89 9.49 27.99
CA ASP A 184 8.29 9.84 29.36
C ASP A 184 8.68 11.33 29.52
N ILE A 185 9.08 12.01 28.44
CA ILE A 185 9.36 13.45 28.47
C ILE A 185 8.09 14.30 28.71
N ILE A 186 6.95 13.83 28.22
CA ILE A 186 5.68 14.59 28.22
C ILE A 186 4.69 14.00 29.22
N PHE A 187 4.70 12.68 29.39
CA PHE A 187 3.74 11.94 30.18
C PHE A 187 4.41 11.22 31.34
N ASP A 188 3.79 11.29 32.52
CA ASP A 188 4.17 10.45 33.64
C ASP A 188 3.67 9.01 33.40
N LEU A 189 4.57 8.16 32.89
CA LEU A 189 4.29 6.76 32.58
C LEU A 189 4.24 5.87 33.85
N HIS A 190 4.59 6.39 35.03
CA HIS A 190 4.40 5.66 36.29
C HIS A 190 2.91 5.60 36.67
N PHE A 191 2.13 6.60 36.27
CA PHE A 191 0.69 6.57 36.45
C PHE A 191 0.03 5.60 35.46
N THR A 192 -0.50 4.49 35.99
CA THR A 192 -1.03 3.38 35.17
C THR A 192 -2.10 3.81 34.15
N PRO A 193 -3.07 4.67 34.48
CA PRO A 193 -4.03 5.16 33.49
C PRO A 193 -3.38 5.91 32.31
N THR A 194 -2.35 6.73 32.56
CA THR A 194 -1.60 7.44 31.52
C THR A 194 -0.86 6.44 30.63
N TYR A 195 -0.14 5.49 31.23
CA TYR A 195 0.54 4.42 30.50
C TYR A 195 -0.41 3.65 29.57
N VAL A 196 -1.58 3.22 30.07
CA VAL A 196 -2.58 2.49 29.28
C VAL A 196 -3.09 3.34 28.13
N PHE A 197 -3.35 4.64 28.37
CA PHE A 197 -3.79 5.56 27.33
C PHE A 197 -2.74 5.69 26.20
N VAL A 198 -1.47 5.94 26.55
CA VAL A 198 -0.41 6.07 25.54
C VAL A 198 -0.18 4.76 24.80
N PHE A 199 -0.23 3.61 25.49
CA PHE A 199 -0.12 2.29 24.88
C PHE A 199 -1.22 2.04 23.85
N CYS A 200 -2.48 2.28 24.22
CA CYS A 200 -3.60 2.15 23.29
C CYS A 200 -3.45 3.10 22.09
N ALA A 201 -3.05 4.35 22.33
CA ALA A 201 -2.84 5.32 21.26
C ALA A 201 -1.74 4.85 20.28
N GLN A 202 -0.60 4.36 20.79
CA GLN A 202 0.46 3.77 19.97
C GLN A 202 -0.02 2.58 19.15
N PHE A 203 -0.80 1.67 19.76
CA PHE A 203 -1.33 0.50 19.08
C PHE A 203 -2.28 0.87 17.93
N PHE A 204 -3.24 1.78 18.16
CA PHE A 204 -4.17 2.22 17.11
C PHE A 204 -3.47 2.98 15.99
N CYS A 205 -2.53 3.85 16.31
CA CYS A 205 -1.71 4.51 15.29
C CYS A 205 -0.82 3.52 14.53
N GLY A 206 -0.27 2.50 15.21
CA GLY A 206 0.47 1.40 14.58
C GLY A 206 -0.37 0.70 13.52
N ILE A 207 -1.63 0.36 13.85
CA ILE A 207 -2.61 -0.16 12.88
C ILE A 207 -2.79 0.80 11.70
N ALA A 208 -2.93 2.10 11.94
CA ALA A 208 -3.07 3.09 10.86
C ALA A 208 -1.82 3.11 9.94
N VAL A 209 -0.63 3.08 10.51
CA VAL A 209 0.65 3.02 9.79
C VAL A 209 0.77 1.76 8.92
N TYR A 210 0.38 0.59 9.44
CA TYR A 210 0.35 -0.67 8.66
C TYR A 210 -0.69 -0.62 7.55
N ASN A 211 -1.85 -0.01 7.80
CA ASN A 211 -2.86 0.21 6.75
C ASN A 211 -2.34 1.12 5.64
N ILE A 212 -1.56 2.17 5.94
CA ILE A 212 -0.97 3.02 4.89
C ILE A 212 -0.02 2.21 4.02
N THR A 213 0.89 1.46 4.64
CA THR A 213 1.88 0.64 3.94
C THR A 213 1.22 -0.39 3.03
N THR A 214 0.25 -1.13 3.57
CA THR A 214 -0.50 -2.13 2.80
C THR A 214 -1.40 -1.50 1.74
N ALA A 215 -1.97 -0.31 1.98
CA ALA A 215 -2.74 0.42 0.97
C ALA A 215 -1.91 0.73 -0.27
N VAL A 216 -0.66 1.19 -0.08
CA VAL A 216 0.26 1.48 -1.18
C VAL A 216 0.58 0.22 -1.98
N CYS A 217 1.02 -0.87 -1.32
CA CYS A 217 1.30 -2.15 -1.99
C CYS A 217 0.06 -2.64 -2.76
N CYS A 218 -1.11 -2.64 -2.12
CA CYS A 218 -2.35 -3.12 -2.73
C CYS A 218 -2.81 -2.26 -3.91
N LEU A 219 -2.63 -0.94 -3.81
CA LEU A 219 -2.99 0.00 -4.87
C LEU A 219 -2.10 -0.23 -6.09
N ALA A 220 -0.79 -0.34 -5.87
CA ALA A 220 0.18 -0.63 -6.91
C ALA A 220 -0.11 -1.98 -7.59
N ALA A 221 -0.30 -3.05 -6.81
CA ALA A 221 -0.57 -4.40 -7.30
C ALA A 221 -1.84 -4.45 -8.16
N MET A 222 -2.89 -3.76 -7.73
CA MET A 222 -4.17 -3.70 -8.46
C MET A 222 -4.05 -2.91 -9.77
N LEU A 223 -3.46 -1.72 -9.73
CA LEU A 223 -3.33 -0.86 -10.91
C LEU A 223 -2.44 -1.50 -11.98
N VAL A 224 -1.26 -2.00 -11.58
CA VAL A 224 -0.34 -2.66 -12.50
C VAL A 224 -0.90 -3.99 -12.97
N GLY A 225 -1.53 -4.79 -12.10
CA GLY A 225 -2.19 -6.02 -12.53
C GLY A 225 -3.29 -5.75 -13.56
N HIS A 226 -4.11 -4.72 -13.38
CA HIS A 226 -5.09 -4.33 -14.40
C HIS A 226 -4.42 -3.94 -15.71
N ALA A 227 -3.35 -3.14 -15.67
CA ALA A 227 -2.59 -2.75 -16.85
C ALA A 227 -2.02 -3.98 -17.60
N CYS A 228 -1.38 -4.92 -16.88
CA CYS A 228 -0.90 -6.18 -17.44
C CYS A 228 -2.03 -6.99 -18.10
N GLY A 229 -3.20 -7.06 -17.47
CA GLY A 229 -4.36 -7.75 -18.03
C GLY A 229 -4.88 -7.10 -19.32
N GLN A 230 -4.91 -5.76 -19.38
CA GLN A 230 -5.29 -5.03 -20.59
C GLN A 230 -4.31 -5.28 -21.74
N ILE A 231 -3.01 -5.33 -21.45
CA ILE A 231 -2.00 -5.59 -22.47
C ILE A 231 -2.05 -7.03 -22.95
N GLU A 232 -2.26 -8.01 -22.06
CA GLU A 232 -2.48 -9.41 -22.45
C GLU A 232 -3.69 -9.54 -23.40
N ILE A 233 -4.76 -8.77 -23.18
CA ILE A 233 -5.90 -8.70 -24.11
C ILE A 233 -5.50 -8.10 -25.46
N VAL A 234 -4.74 -7.00 -25.47
CA VAL A 234 -4.28 -6.35 -26.71
C VAL A 234 -3.38 -7.29 -27.51
N THR A 235 -2.43 -7.96 -26.85
CA THR A 235 -1.54 -8.95 -27.49
C THR A 235 -2.34 -10.11 -28.07
N THR A 236 -3.29 -10.68 -27.31
CA THR A 236 -4.18 -11.75 -27.79
C THR A 236 -4.99 -11.32 -29.01
N ARG A 237 -5.46 -10.06 -29.03
CA ARG A 237 -6.17 -9.49 -30.20
C ARG A 237 -5.27 -9.38 -31.41
N ILE A 238 -4.02 -8.95 -31.24
CA ILE A 238 -3.04 -8.86 -32.33
C ILE A 238 -2.73 -10.25 -32.88
N GLU A 239 -2.50 -11.25 -32.03
CA GLU A 239 -2.24 -12.62 -32.47
C GLU A 239 -3.41 -13.21 -33.25
N ASN A 240 -4.64 -13.04 -32.74
CA ASN A 240 -5.83 -13.49 -33.43
C ASN A 240 -6.05 -12.73 -34.75
N PHE A 241 -5.70 -11.44 -34.78
CA PHE A 241 -5.72 -10.63 -35.98
C PHE A 241 -4.73 -11.16 -37.03
N LEU A 242 -3.48 -11.43 -36.67
CA LEU A 242 -2.47 -11.96 -37.59
C LEU A 242 -2.88 -13.32 -38.17
N LYS A 243 -3.45 -14.21 -37.34
CA LYS A 243 -4.00 -15.50 -37.79
C LYS A 243 -5.16 -15.33 -38.79
N ASN A 244 -6.05 -14.36 -38.55
CA ASN A 244 -7.23 -14.13 -39.40
C ASN A 244 -6.91 -13.31 -40.65
N ALA A 245 -5.93 -12.41 -40.61
CA ALA A 245 -5.52 -11.57 -41.73
C ALA A 245 -4.92 -12.38 -42.89
N GLN A 246 -4.37 -13.57 -42.62
CA GLN A 246 -4.00 -14.55 -43.64
C GLN A 246 -5.20 -15.08 -44.45
N SER A 247 -6.45 -14.88 -43.98
CA SER A 247 -7.66 -15.44 -44.59
C SER A 247 -8.64 -14.42 -45.21
N ASN A 248 -8.64 -13.14 -44.80
CA ASN A 248 -9.63 -12.17 -45.28
C ASN A 248 -9.16 -10.69 -45.21
N HIS A 249 -8.94 -10.07 -46.37
CA HIS A 249 -8.36 -8.72 -46.50
C HIS A 249 -9.31 -7.53 -46.26
N LYS A 250 -10.63 -7.74 -46.18
CA LYS A 250 -11.62 -6.64 -46.32
C LYS A 250 -11.83 -5.76 -45.08
N HIS A 251 -11.38 -6.17 -43.89
CA HIS A 251 -11.62 -5.45 -42.61
C HIS A 251 -10.35 -5.04 -41.83
N ILE A 252 -9.18 -5.12 -42.46
CA ILE A 252 -7.87 -4.88 -41.82
C ILE A 252 -7.77 -3.49 -41.19
N LYS A 253 -8.16 -2.42 -41.90
CA LYS A 253 -8.03 -1.04 -41.42
C LYS A 253 -8.87 -0.75 -40.16
N GLN A 254 -10.10 -1.26 -40.10
CA GLN A 254 -10.98 -1.06 -38.94
C GLN A 254 -10.50 -1.83 -37.71
N GLN A 255 -10.01 -3.06 -37.89
CA GLN A 255 -9.48 -3.87 -36.79
C GLN A 255 -8.15 -3.30 -36.27
N MET A 256 -7.28 -2.83 -37.15
CA MET A 256 -6.03 -2.15 -36.80
C MET A 256 -6.29 -0.84 -36.03
N ALA A 257 -7.30 -0.06 -36.44
CA ALA A 257 -7.71 1.13 -35.69
C ALA A 257 -8.20 0.81 -34.27
N ILE A 258 -8.92 -0.30 -34.08
CA ILE A 258 -9.34 -0.78 -32.76
C ILE A 258 -8.12 -1.17 -31.91
N ILE A 259 -7.16 -1.90 -32.47
CA ILE A 259 -5.92 -2.30 -31.77
C ILE A 259 -5.12 -1.07 -31.32
N VAL A 260 -4.87 -0.12 -32.23
CA VAL A 260 -4.13 1.12 -31.91
C VAL A 260 -4.86 1.92 -30.82
N LYS A 261 -6.19 2.02 -30.89
CA LYS A 261 -6.97 2.72 -29.86
C LYS A 261 -6.82 2.08 -28.47
N HIS A 262 -6.93 0.76 -28.37
CA HIS A 262 -6.74 0.05 -27.09
C HIS A 262 -5.30 0.14 -26.59
N HIS A 263 -4.33 0.08 -27.50
CA HIS A 263 -2.91 0.26 -27.19
C HIS A 263 -2.63 1.65 -26.59
N MET A 264 -3.09 2.73 -27.25
CA MET A 264 -2.95 4.09 -26.74
C MET A 264 -3.67 4.30 -25.40
N GLN A 265 -4.82 3.66 -25.20
CA GLN A 265 -5.54 3.71 -23.93
C GLN A 265 -4.73 3.05 -22.80
N SER A 266 -4.14 1.88 -23.06
CA SER A 266 -3.28 1.19 -22.11
C SER A 266 -2.03 2.00 -21.77
N LEU A 267 -1.39 2.64 -22.77
CA LEU A 267 -0.23 3.50 -22.56
C LEU A 267 -0.58 4.70 -21.66
N ARG A 268 -1.70 5.38 -21.94
CA ARG A 268 -2.19 6.50 -21.11
C ARG A 268 -2.50 6.06 -19.67
N PHE A 269 -2.99 4.83 -19.50
CA PHE A 269 -3.22 4.24 -18.18
C PHE A 269 -1.90 4.02 -17.45
N SER A 270 -0.91 3.38 -18.08
CA SER A 270 0.43 3.15 -17.49
C SER A 270 1.15 4.44 -17.12
N VAL A 271 1.08 5.49 -17.96
CA VAL A 271 1.64 6.82 -17.64
C VAL A 271 0.95 7.43 -16.42
N SER A 272 -0.38 7.30 -16.32
CA SER A 272 -1.12 7.77 -15.15
C SER A 272 -0.73 7.01 -13.88
N ILE A 273 -0.54 5.69 -13.96
CA ILE A 273 -0.04 4.86 -12.85
C ILE A 273 1.34 5.35 -12.41
N ASN A 274 2.26 5.52 -13.37
CA ASN A 274 3.62 5.95 -13.08
C ASN A 274 3.64 7.30 -12.35
N SER A 275 2.85 8.29 -12.81
CA SER A 275 2.78 9.59 -12.15
C SER A 275 2.29 9.56 -10.69
N ILE A 276 1.48 8.56 -10.33
CA ILE A 276 0.93 8.40 -8.98
C ILE A 276 1.93 7.62 -8.10
N LEU A 277 2.45 6.51 -8.62
CA LEU A 277 3.25 5.58 -7.84
C LEU A 277 4.72 6.02 -7.71
N GLN A 278 5.24 6.84 -8.63
CA GLN A 278 6.67 7.21 -8.63
C GLN A 278 7.13 7.83 -7.31
N GLU A 279 6.44 8.87 -6.83
CA GLU A 279 6.81 9.54 -5.56
C GLU A 279 6.58 8.62 -4.35
N ILE A 280 5.47 7.89 -4.35
CA ILE A 280 5.09 7.01 -3.24
C ILE A 280 6.09 5.84 -3.11
N CYS A 281 6.45 5.20 -4.22
CA CYS A 281 7.42 4.11 -4.25
C CYS A 281 8.83 4.58 -3.90
N LEU A 282 9.21 5.81 -4.31
CA LEU A 282 10.50 6.38 -3.93
C LEU A 282 10.61 6.52 -2.40
N VAL A 283 9.60 7.12 -1.77
CA VAL A 283 9.55 7.25 -0.31
C VAL A 283 9.56 5.89 0.37
N GLU A 284 8.84 4.92 -0.17
CA GLU A 284 8.76 3.59 0.41
C GLU A 284 10.06 2.81 0.33
N ILE A 285 10.74 2.83 -0.82
CA ILE A 285 12.02 2.13 -1.01
C ILE A 285 13.11 2.80 -0.18
N ALA A 286 13.22 4.14 -0.23
CA ALA A 286 14.23 4.87 0.53
C ALA A 286 13.99 4.70 2.06
N GLY A 287 12.74 4.84 2.50
CA GLY A 287 12.36 4.66 3.90
C GLY A 287 12.58 3.24 4.39
N SER A 288 12.15 2.23 3.63
CA SER A 288 12.33 0.82 4.00
C SER A 288 13.81 0.43 4.04
N THR A 289 14.64 0.96 3.13
CA THR A 289 16.09 0.71 3.17
C THR A 289 16.70 1.22 4.46
N PHE A 290 16.37 2.45 4.86
CA PHE A 290 16.83 3.00 6.14
C PHE A 290 16.36 2.17 7.34
N ILE A 291 15.07 1.78 7.36
CA ILE A 291 14.49 0.97 8.44
C ILE A 291 15.15 -0.41 8.52
N ILE A 292 15.42 -1.05 7.37
CA ILE A 292 16.11 -2.34 7.30
C ILE A 292 17.50 -2.23 7.95
N CYS A 293 18.28 -1.20 7.63
CA CYS A 293 19.60 -0.99 8.25
C CYS A 293 19.50 -0.83 9.77
N VAL A 294 18.49 -0.09 10.26
CA VAL A 294 18.26 0.08 11.69
C VAL A 294 17.82 -1.23 12.37
N LEU A 295 16.96 -2.02 11.71
CA LEU A 295 16.53 -3.32 12.21
C LEU A 295 17.67 -4.35 12.27
N GLU A 296 18.54 -4.37 11.26
CA GLU A 296 19.74 -5.23 11.27
C GLU A 296 20.66 -4.88 12.44
N TYR A 297 20.86 -3.59 12.71
CA TYR A 297 21.59 -3.14 13.88
C TYR A 297 20.93 -3.61 15.20
N TYR A 298 19.59 -3.52 15.31
CA TYR A 298 18.88 -4.04 16.48
C TYR A 298 19.06 -5.56 16.63
N CYS A 299 18.97 -6.34 15.55
CA CYS A 299 19.22 -7.78 15.60
C CYS A 299 20.61 -8.11 16.15
N ILE A 300 21.66 -7.39 15.70
CA ILE A 300 23.04 -7.60 16.20
C ILE A 300 23.15 -7.26 17.68
N LYS A 301 22.53 -6.16 18.09
CA LYS A 301 22.59 -5.70 19.48
C LYS A 301 21.86 -6.66 20.42
N GLU A 302 20.62 -7.00 20.11
CA GLU A 302 19.82 -7.93 20.94
C GLU A 302 20.42 -9.35 20.95
N TRP A 303 21.13 -9.74 19.88
CA TRP A 303 21.93 -10.97 19.86
C TRP A 303 23.05 -10.97 20.90
N ASN A 304 23.75 -9.84 21.07
CA ASN A 304 24.78 -9.71 22.10
C ASN A 304 24.18 -9.69 23.52
N ASP A 305 22.97 -9.13 23.67
CA ASP A 305 22.25 -9.04 24.94
C ASP A 305 21.49 -10.36 25.29
N ASN A 306 21.52 -11.35 24.40
CA ASN A 306 20.89 -12.68 24.52
C ASN A 306 19.36 -12.65 24.71
N ASP A 307 18.68 -11.60 24.25
CA ASP A 307 17.21 -11.49 24.28
C ASP A 307 16.60 -12.16 23.04
N SER A 308 16.34 -13.46 23.16
CA SER A 308 15.76 -14.27 22.08
C SER A 308 14.38 -13.76 21.61
N SER A 309 13.61 -13.11 22.49
CA SER A 309 12.26 -12.63 22.18
C SER A 309 12.30 -11.36 21.33
N ALA A 310 13.21 -10.44 21.66
CA ALA A 310 13.47 -9.24 20.88
C ALA A 310 14.07 -9.59 19.52
N ILE A 311 15.05 -10.51 19.45
CA ILE A 311 15.65 -10.95 18.18
C ILE A 311 14.58 -11.50 17.24
N LEU A 312 13.70 -12.39 17.73
CA LEU A 312 12.63 -12.96 16.93
C LEU A 312 11.70 -11.89 16.36
N THR A 313 11.34 -10.90 17.17
CA THR A 313 10.47 -9.80 16.79
C THR A 313 11.10 -8.93 15.69
N HIS A 314 12.36 -8.53 15.87
CA HIS A 314 13.10 -7.74 14.88
C HIS A 314 13.32 -8.51 13.58
N PHE A 315 13.57 -9.82 13.66
CA PHE A 315 13.69 -10.68 12.47
C PHE A 315 12.38 -10.77 11.68
N PHE A 316 11.23 -10.93 12.35
CA PHE A 316 9.93 -10.90 11.67
C PHE A 316 9.64 -9.55 10.99
N LEU A 317 10.00 -8.44 11.65
CA LEU A 317 9.90 -7.11 11.04
C LEU A 317 10.80 -6.98 9.81
N LEU A 318 12.06 -7.42 9.91
CA LEU A 318 13.01 -7.41 8.81
C LEU A 318 12.46 -8.16 7.59
N MET A 319 12.00 -9.40 7.79
CA MET A 319 11.40 -10.20 6.72
C MET A 319 10.17 -9.52 6.09
N SER A 320 9.36 -8.85 6.91
CA SER A 320 8.19 -8.10 6.45
C SER A 320 8.56 -6.91 5.56
N PHE A 321 9.54 -6.09 5.96
CA PHE A 321 10.02 -4.96 5.18
C PHE A 321 10.69 -5.41 3.88
N VAL A 322 11.54 -6.44 3.94
CA VAL A 322 12.19 -7.02 2.76
C VAL A 322 11.14 -7.52 1.76
N PHE A 323 10.12 -8.24 2.22
CA PHE A 323 9.06 -8.74 1.34
C PHE A 323 8.23 -7.61 0.72
N ASN A 324 7.96 -6.54 1.47
CA ASN A 324 7.24 -5.38 0.95
C ASN A 324 8.04 -4.68 -0.16
N VAL A 325 9.34 -4.45 0.06
CA VAL A 325 10.25 -3.92 -0.98
C VAL A 325 10.29 -4.85 -2.19
N PHE A 326 10.46 -6.16 -1.97
CA PHE A 326 10.43 -7.15 -3.05
C PHE A 326 9.14 -7.09 -3.87
N THR A 327 7.98 -7.00 -3.21
CA THR A 327 6.68 -6.94 -3.88
C THR A 327 6.56 -5.69 -4.73
N LEU A 328 6.99 -4.53 -4.22
CA LEU A 328 6.97 -3.28 -4.98
C LEU A 328 7.92 -3.30 -6.17
N CYS A 329 9.13 -3.85 -5.99
CA CYS A 329 10.09 -4.03 -7.08
C CYS A 329 9.54 -4.97 -8.16
N TYR A 330 8.93 -6.09 -7.76
CA TYR A 330 8.25 -7.01 -8.67
C TYR A 330 7.14 -6.31 -9.46
N ILE A 331 6.30 -5.52 -8.79
CA ILE A 331 5.23 -4.74 -9.43
C ILE A 331 5.82 -3.69 -10.41
N ALA A 332 6.90 -3.01 -10.02
CA ALA A 332 7.56 -2.01 -10.86
C ALA A 332 8.21 -2.64 -12.11
N GLU A 333 8.81 -3.83 -11.97
CA GLU A 333 9.36 -4.60 -13.08
C GLU A 333 8.24 -5.01 -14.07
N GLN A 334 7.10 -5.48 -13.55
CA GLN A 334 5.95 -5.79 -14.40
C GLN A 334 5.49 -4.56 -15.19
N LEU A 335 5.38 -3.39 -14.54
CA LEU A 335 5.01 -2.15 -15.22
C LEU A 335 6.02 -1.75 -16.31
N THR A 336 7.32 -1.93 -16.05
CA THR A 336 8.39 -1.63 -17.02
C THR A 336 8.29 -2.54 -18.23
N ASN A 337 8.13 -3.85 -18.01
CA ASN A 337 7.95 -4.84 -19.07
C ASN A 337 6.73 -4.53 -19.95
N GLN A 338 5.63 -4.09 -19.33
CA GLN A 338 4.43 -3.66 -20.05
C GLN A 338 4.71 -2.47 -20.98
N VAL A 339 5.41 -1.44 -20.51
CA VAL A 339 5.77 -0.27 -21.32
C VAL A 339 6.72 -0.65 -22.46
N PHE A 340 7.66 -1.56 -22.21
CA PHE A 340 8.58 -2.07 -23.22
C PHE A 340 7.85 -2.82 -24.35
N ILE A 341 6.96 -3.77 -24.00
CA ILE A 341 6.14 -4.51 -24.97
C ILE A 341 5.29 -3.55 -25.82
N LEU A 342 4.69 -2.53 -25.20
CA LEU A 342 3.90 -1.53 -25.91
C LEU A 342 4.78 -0.74 -26.92
N THR A 343 5.97 -0.31 -26.50
CA THR A 343 6.89 0.43 -27.36
C THR A 343 7.34 -0.42 -28.56
N PHE A 344 7.67 -1.69 -28.33
CA PHE A 344 8.05 -2.60 -29.41
C PHE A 344 6.94 -2.82 -30.44
N LEU A 345 5.69 -2.97 -29.99
CA LEU A 345 4.52 -3.12 -30.86
C LEU A 345 4.15 -1.86 -31.65
N THR A 346 4.69 -0.68 -31.29
CA THR A 346 4.44 0.57 -32.01
C THR A 346 5.47 0.83 -33.12
N ILE A 347 6.67 0.25 -33.00
CA ILE A 347 7.79 0.46 -33.94
C ILE A 347 7.73 -0.51 -35.12
N LYS A 348 7.08 -1.67 -34.95
CA LYS A 348 6.78 -2.64 -36.01
C LYS A 348 5.41 -2.39 -36.62
#